data_AF-A0A969EF13-F1
#
_entry.id   AF-A0A969EF13-F1
#
_cell.length_a   1.000
_cell.length_b   1.000
_cell.length_c   1.000
_cell.angle_alpha   90.00
_cell.angle_beta   90.00
_cell.angle_gamma   90.00
#
_symmetry.space_group_name_H-M   'P 1'
#
loop_
_entity.id
_entity.type
_entity.pdbx_description
1 polymer ?
#
loop_
_entity_poly.entity_id
_entity_poly.type
_entity_poly.pdbx_seq_one_letter_code
_entity_poly.pdbx_strand_id
1 'polypeptide(L)'
;MARFPACVVVTLALFAAPLAHAQGTVWRCVDEGRSQYTNIKKETAGKECTVVSREVSVVHASPAAEPKSNARPANFPRVAPETQRLRDDTRRKILQNELSLESKSLAEAKSKLAAQEDQRDGSERNYQKVLDRLQPYQETVERHERNVMALQQELTRLQ
;
A
#
# COMPACT_ATOMS: atom_id res chain seq x y z
N MET A 1 -9.09 -59.27 25.57
CA MET A 1 -9.98 -58.53 24.67
C MET A 1 -10.23 -57.16 25.29
N ALA A 2 -10.04 -56.10 24.48
CA ALA A 2 -10.39 -54.70 24.74
C ALA A 2 -9.64 -53.96 25.87
N ARG A 3 -9.34 -52.65 25.78
CA ARG A 3 -8.91 -51.74 24.70
C ARG A 3 -8.81 -50.35 25.38
N PHE A 4 -7.74 -49.63 25.08
CA PHE A 4 -7.48 -48.19 25.28
C PHE A 4 -7.18 -47.65 26.70
N PRO A 5 -5.95 -47.13 26.93
CA PRO A 5 -5.68 -46.23 28.05
C PRO A 5 -6.29 -44.86 27.76
N ALA A 6 -7.14 -44.40 28.68
CA ALA A 6 -7.66 -43.06 28.72
C ALA A 6 -6.57 -42.07 29.19
N CYS A 7 -6.64 -40.88 28.61
CA CYS A 7 -6.07 -39.63 29.11
C CYS A 7 -4.54 -39.49 29.07
N VAL A 8 -4.06 -39.22 27.86
CA VAL A 8 -2.93 -38.33 27.63
C VAL A 8 -3.25 -36.98 28.27
N VAL A 9 -2.60 -36.66 29.39
CA VAL A 9 -2.39 -35.28 29.83
C VAL A 9 -0.94 -35.18 30.29
N VAL A 10 -0.05 -34.89 29.34
CA VAL A 10 1.27 -34.34 29.65
C VAL A 10 1.37 -33.01 28.91
N THR A 11 1.22 -31.98 29.73
CA THR A 11 1.45 -30.56 29.47
C THR A 11 2.80 -30.30 28.80
N LEU A 12 2.78 -29.70 27.61
CA LEU A 12 3.93 -29.00 27.04
C LEU A 12 3.53 -27.53 26.81
N ALA A 13 3.44 -26.78 27.90
CA ALA A 13 3.41 -25.33 27.87
C ALA A 13 4.83 -24.83 27.57
N LEU A 14 5.14 -24.59 26.30
CA LEU A 14 6.45 -24.13 25.86
C LEU A 14 6.34 -22.96 24.88
N PHE A 15 5.75 -21.86 25.31
CA PHE A 15 5.91 -20.56 24.66
C PHE A 15 5.79 -19.44 25.70
N ALA A 16 6.88 -19.20 26.43
CA ALA A 16 7.07 -17.94 27.14
C ALA A 16 8.59 -17.66 27.20
N ALA A 17 9.19 -17.36 26.06
CA ALA A 17 10.46 -16.64 26.05
C ALA A 17 10.14 -15.18 26.41
N PRO A 18 10.72 -14.60 27.48
CA PRO A 18 10.57 -13.18 27.72
C PRO A 18 11.31 -12.43 26.61
N LEU A 19 10.56 -11.61 25.86
CA LEU A 19 11.11 -10.56 25.02
C LEU A 19 11.89 -9.61 25.94
N ALA A 20 13.20 -9.78 26.04
CA ALA A 20 14.10 -8.84 26.67
C ALA A 20 14.11 -7.55 25.82
N HIS A 21 13.16 -6.66 26.09
CA HIS A 21 13.16 -5.32 25.53
C HIS A 21 14.34 -4.58 26.17
N ALA A 22 15.44 -4.44 25.44
CA ALA A 22 16.52 -3.53 25.80
C ALA A 22 15.99 -2.10 25.69
N GLN A 23 15.35 -1.60 26.74
CA GLN A 23 14.92 -0.22 26.85
C GLN A 23 16.14 0.66 27.14
N GLY A 24 16.85 1.06 26.09
CA GLY A 24 17.96 2.00 26.19
C GLY A 24 17.43 3.40 26.52
N THR A 25 17.81 3.94 27.68
CA THR A 25 17.61 5.35 28.00
C THR A 25 18.37 6.22 27.01
N VAL A 26 17.70 7.18 26.38
CA VAL A 26 18.34 8.13 25.44
C VAL A 26 18.64 9.42 26.18
N TRP A 27 19.87 9.90 26.07
CA TRP A 27 20.33 11.16 26.65
C TRP A 27 20.49 12.23 25.58
N ARG A 28 20.11 13.46 25.91
CA ARG A 28 20.41 14.66 25.13
C ARG A 28 21.53 15.42 25.81
N CYS A 29 22.68 15.51 25.16
CA CYS A 29 23.84 16.26 25.62
C CYS A 29 23.99 17.54 24.83
N VAL A 30 24.35 18.65 25.49
CA VAL A 30 24.67 19.91 24.82
C VAL A 30 26.16 20.16 24.93
N ASP A 31 26.84 20.15 23.79
CA ASP A 31 28.26 20.54 23.66
C ASP A 31 28.34 21.77 22.76
N GLU A 32 28.96 22.85 23.26
CA GLU A 32 29.23 24.07 22.47
C GLU A 32 28.00 24.61 21.70
N GLY A 33 26.82 24.51 22.30
CA GLY A 33 25.56 24.95 21.72
C GLY A 33 24.93 24.00 20.69
N ARG A 34 25.52 22.83 20.42
CA ARG A 34 24.96 21.77 19.56
C ARG A 34 24.40 20.64 20.40
N SER A 35 23.12 20.29 20.16
CA SER A 35 22.47 19.16 20.83
C SER A 35 22.81 17.85 20.13
N GLN A 36 23.37 16.89 20.87
CA GLN A 36 23.67 15.53 20.44
C GLN A 36 22.80 14.53 21.22
N TYR A 37 22.29 13.50 20.57
CA TYR A 37 21.49 12.45 21.21
C TYR A 37 22.25 11.13 21.19
N THR A 38 22.39 10.49 22.35
CA THR A 38 23.09 9.21 22.47
C THR A 38 22.32 8.25 23.36
N ASN A 39 22.38 6.96 23.05
CA ASN A 39 21.88 5.86 23.86
C ASN A 39 22.99 5.16 24.66
N ILE A 40 24.19 5.76 24.71
CA ILE A 40 25.38 5.19 25.37
C ILE A 40 25.76 6.04 26.59
N LYS A 41 25.59 5.48 27.80
CA LYS A 41 25.86 6.18 29.08
C LYS A 41 27.31 6.69 29.22
N LYS A 42 28.28 6.06 28.56
CA LYS A 42 29.68 6.50 28.62
C LYS A 42 29.91 7.84 27.91
N GLU A 43 29.12 8.12 26.89
CA GLU A 43 29.23 9.36 26.09
C GLU A 43 28.65 10.58 26.80
N THR A 44 27.95 10.37 27.93
CA THR A 44 27.40 11.44 28.76
C THR A 44 28.37 11.94 29.84
N ALA A 45 29.54 11.31 29.99
CA ALA A 45 30.50 11.68 31.01
C ALA A 45 31.18 13.02 30.66
N GLY A 46 31.09 14.00 31.55
CA GLY A 46 31.72 15.32 31.39
C GLY A 46 30.94 16.33 30.54
N LYS A 47 29.70 16.00 30.14
CA LYS A 47 28.82 16.86 29.33
C LYS A 47 27.51 17.13 30.04
N GLU A 48 26.86 18.26 29.77
CA GLU A 48 25.54 18.56 30.31
C GLU A 48 24.49 17.74 29.56
N CYS A 49 24.17 16.55 30.10
CA CYS A 49 23.27 15.59 29.49
C CYS A 49 22.00 15.40 30.33
N THR A 50 20.84 15.48 29.67
CA THR A 50 19.52 15.23 30.28
C THR A 50 18.92 13.95 29.72
N VAL A 51 18.31 13.13 30.58
CA VAL A 51 17.59 11.92 30.15
C VAL A 51 16.35 12.37 29.40
N VAL A 52 16.23 12.00 28.13
CA VAL A 52 15.00 12.19 27.36
C VAL A 52 14.06 11.06 27.77
N SER A 53 13.43 11.21 28.93
CA SER A 53 12.32 10.34 29.29
C SER A 53 11.23 10.53 28.24
N ARG A 54 10.62 9.44 27.75
CA ARG A 54 9.47 9.57 26.87
C ARG A 54 8.33 10.16 27.69
N GLU A 55 8.27 11.48 27.74
CA GLU A 55 7.05 12.22 28.00
C GLU A 55 6.13 11.94 26.80
N VAL A 56 5.53 10.74 26.78
CA VAL A 56 4.32 10.56 26.00
C VAL A 56 3.28 11.37 26.75
N SER A 57 3.21 12.67 26.45
CA SER A 57 2.04 13.48 26.76
C SER A 57 0.90 12.86 25.96
N VAL A 58 0.16 11.95 26.60
CA VAL A 58 -1.09 11.45 26.06
C VAL A 58 -2.06 12.61 26.17
N VAL A 59 -2.07 13.46 25.14
CA VAL A 59 -3.15 14.40 24.93
C VAL A 59 -4.40 13.54 24.78
N HIS A 60 -5.27 13.55 25.78
CA HIS A 60 -6.62 13.00 25.63
C HIS A 60 -7.16 13.61 24.34
N ALA A 61 -7.59 12.79 23.39
CA ALA A 61 -8.14 13.26 22.14
C ALA A 61 -9.38 14.11 22.46
N SER A 62 -9.19 15.43 22.59
CA SER A 62 -10.28 16.38 22.48
C SER A 62 -10.97 16.09 21.15
N PRO A 63 -12.32 16.15 21.08
CA PRO A 63 -13.03 15.93 19.84
C PRO A 63 -12.37 16.78 18.76
N ALA A 64 -11.94 16.13 17.68
CA ALA A 64 -11.19 16.77 16.61
C ALA A 64 -11.94 18.05 16.24
N ALA A 65 -11.31 19.20 16.47
CA ALA A 65 -11.85 20.46 15.99
C ALA A 65 -12.05 20.28 14.49
N GLU A 66 -13.27 20.53 14.01
CA GLU A 66 -13.57 20.48 12.59
C GLU A 66 -12.47 21.21 11.83
N PRO A 67 -11.97 20.65 10.72
CA PRO A 67 -10.91 21.30 9.97
C PRO A 67 -11.40 22.70 9.59
N LYS A 68 -10.82 23.72 10.23
CA LYS A 68 -11.06 25.11 9.87
C LYS A 68 -10.66 25.22 8.40
N SER A 69 -11.63 25.37 7.51
CA SER A 69 -11.36 25.58 6.10
C SER A 69 -10.37 26.72 6.00
N ASN A 70 -9.18 26.48 5.45
CA ASN A 70 -8.24 27.56 5.16
C ASN A 70 -8.98 28.57 4.30
N ALA A 71 -9.34 29.71 4.90
CA ALA A 71 -10.09 30.76 4.22
C ALA A 71 -9.26 31.23 3.04
N ARG A 72 -9.68 30.84 1.84
CA ARG A 72 -9.02 31.25 0.60
C ARG A 72 -9.04 32.78 0.55
N PRO A 73 -7.94 33.47 0.17
CA PRO A 73 -7.91 34.92 0.12
C PRO A 73 -9.12 35.46 -0.65
N ALA A 74 -9.80 36.47 -0.12
CA ALA A 74 -11.02 37.02 -0.72
C ALA A 74 -10.83 37.46 -2.19
N ASN A 75 -9.60 37.80 -2.56
CA ASN A 75 -9.19 38.23 -3.90
C ASN A 75 -8.65 37.11 -4.80
N PHE A 76 -8.82 35.83 -4.43
CA PHE A 76 -8.36 34.73 -5.29
C PHE A 76 -9.33 34.54 -6.48
N PRO A 77 -8.86 34.51 -7.73
CA PRO A 77 -9.70 34.32 -8.91
C PRO A 77 -10.52 33.01 -8.84
N ARG A 78 -11.85 33.13 -8.95
CA ARG A 78 -12.74 31.96 -9.02
C ARG A 78 -12.94 31.58 -10.48
N VAL A 79 -12.86 30.28 -10.74
CA VAL A 79 -13.16 29.72 -12.05
C VAL A 79 -14.67 29.70 -12.22
N ALA A 80 -15.18 30.21 -13.35
CA ALA A 80 -16.62 30.27 -13.61
C ALA A 80 -17.24 28.85 -13.62
N PRO A 81 -18.47 28.67 -13.10
CA PRO A 81 -19.10 27.35 -13.01
C PRO A 81 -19.22 26.67 -14.38
N GLU A 82 -19.54 27.43 -15.44
CA GLU A 82 -19.60 26.91 -16.81
C GLU A 82 -18.25 26.37 -17.29
N THR A 83 -17.15 27.05 -16.96
CA THR A 83 -15.80 26.57 -17.32
C THR A 83 -15.39 25.33 -16.55
N GLN A 84 -15.90 25.10 -15.32
CA GLN A 84 -15.70 23.85 -14.59
C GLN A 84 -16.45 22.71 -15.29
N ARG A 85 -17.74 22.90 -15.58
CA ARG A 85 -18.58 21.89 -16.26
C ARG A 85 -18.00 21.45 -17.60
N LEU A 86 -17.56 22.40 -18.42
CA LEU A 86 -16.92 22.09 -19.72
C LEU A 86 -15.66 21.24 -19.57
N ARG A 87 -14.87 21.46 -18.52
CA ARG A 87 -13.69 20.63 -18.23
C ARG A 87 -14.08 19.25 -17.74
N ASP A 88 -15.06 19.15 -16.85
CA ASP A 88 -15.54 17.87 -16.34
C ASP A 88 -16.14 17.02 -17.47
N ASP A 89 -16.90 17.63 -18.38
CA ASP A 89 -17.45 16.97 -19.57
C ASP A 89 -16.35 16.53 -20.54
N THR A 90 -15.31 17.36 -20.73
CA THR A 90 -14.15 17.00 -21.55
C THR A 90 -13.39 15.84 -20.93
N ARG A 91 -13.16 15.88 -19.61
CA ARG A 91 -12.52 14.78 -18.86
C ARG A 91 -13.31 13.49 -19.00
N ARG A 92 -14.64 13.55 -18.84
CA ARG A 92 -15.52 12.39 -19.00
C ARG A 92 -15.41 11.81 -20.41
N LYS A 93 -15.42 12.64 -21.46
CA LYS A 93 -15.27 12.20 -22.85
C LYS A 93 -13.91 11.55 -23.11
N ILE A 94 -12.84 12.12 -22.59
CA ILE A 94 -11.48 11.55 -22.71
C ILE A 94 -11.45 10.14 -22.08
N LEU A 95 -11.91 10.01 -20.83
CA LEU A 95 -11.93 8.72 -20.14
C LEU A 95 -12.84 7.68 -20.83
N GLN A 96 -13.97 8.10 -21.40
CA GLN A 96 -14.83 7.22 -22.20
C GLN A 96 -14.13 6.73 -23.48
N ASN A 97 -13.39 7.61 -24.15
CA ASN A 97 -12.61 7.24 -25.34
C ASN A 97 -11.48 6.28 -24.97
N GLU A 98 -10.73 6.57 -23.90
CA GLU A 98 -9.68 5.70 -23.37
C GLU A 98 -10.22 4.32 -22.98
N LEU A 99 -11.36 4.28 -22.27
CA LEU A 99 -12.04 3.03 -21.93
C LEU A 99 -12.41 2.24 -23.20
N SER A 100 -12.91 2.91 -24.24
CA SER A 100 -13.25 2.25 -25.49
C SER A 100 -12.03 1.65 -26.19
N LEU A 101 -10.90 2.36 -26.18
CA LEU A 101 -9.64 1.88 -26.77
C LEU A 101 -9.09 0.70 -25.96
N GLU A 102 -9.04 0.83 -24.63
CA GLU A 102 -8.53 -0.20 -23.75
C GLU A 102 -9.38 -1.49 -23.82
N SER A 103 -10.70 -1.35 -23.93
CA SER A 103 -11.60 -2.50 -24.10
C SER A 103 -11.35 -3.25 -25.41
N LYS A 104 -11.00 -2.55 -26.49
CA LYS A 104 -10.61 -3.15 -27.77
C LYS A 104 -9.26 -3.86 -27.65
N SER A 105 -8.28 -3.22 -27.01
CA SER A 105 -6.97 -3.81 -26.75
C SER A 105 -7.06 -5.07 -25.87
N LEU A 106 -7.95 -5.07 -24.87
CA LEU A 106 -8.26 -6.24 -24.06
C LEU A 106 -8.83 -7.37 -24.93
N ALA A 107 -9.80 -7.07 -25.79
CA ALA A 107 -10.40 -8.08 -26.68
C ALA A 107 -9.36 -8.69 -27.63
N GLU A 108 -8.48 -7.85 -28.19
CA GLU A 108 -7.36 -8.31 -29.03
C GLU A 108 -6.37 -9.18 -28.24
N ALA A 109 -6.00 -8.78 -27.02
CA ALA A 109 -5.13 -9.55 -26.15
C ALA A 109 -5.72 -10.93 -25.81
N LYS A 110 -7.03 -11.00 -25.52
CA LYS A 110 -7.74 -12.27 -25.30
C LYS A 110 -7.76 -13.14 -26.54
N SER A 111 -7.96 -12.56 -27.73
CA SER A 111 -7.89 -13.30 -28.99
C SER A 111 -6.49 -13.86 -29.24
N LYS A 112 -5.42 -13.11 -28.93
CA LYS A 112 -4.04 -13.57 -29.06
C LYS A 112 -3.72 -14.70 -28.09
N LEU A 113 -4.15 -14.59 -26.83
CA LEU A 113 -4.03 -15.65 -25.84
C LEU A 113 -4.72 -16.93 -26.35
N ALA A 114 -5.98 -16.83 -26.78
CA ALA A 114 -6.73 -17.98 -27.29
C ALA A 114 -6.05 -18.64 -28.51
N ALA A 115 -5.50 -17.84 -29.43
CA ALA A 115 -4.75 -18.35 -30.57
C ALA A 115 -3.47 -19.11 -30.14
N GLN A 116 -2.81 -18.68 -29.07
CA GLN A 116 -1.63 -19.35 -28.52
C GLN A 116 -1.98 -20.60 -27.71
N GLU A 117 -3.17 -20.64 -27.11
CA GLU A 117 -3.69 -21.83 -26.43
C GLU A 117 -4.08 -22.93 -27.44
N ASP A 118 -4.59 -22.55 -28.61
CA ASP A 118 -4.95 -23.50 -29.68
C ASP A 118 -3.73 -24.04 -30.45
N GLN A 119 -2.59 -23.33 -30.40
CA GLN A 119 -1.34 -23.82 -30.98
C GLN A 119 -0.86 -25.07 -30.24
N ARG A 120 -1.02 -26.23 -30.89
CA ARG A 120 -0.46 -27.51 -30.47
C ARG A 120 0.92 -27.69 -31.05
N ASP A 121 1.96 -27.28 -30.32
CA ASP A 121 3.32 -27.60 -30.73
C ASP A 121 3.63 -29.05 -30.35
N GLY A 122 4.03 -29.88 -31.32
CA GLY A 122 4.39 -31.28 -31.08
C GLY A 122 5.56 -31.48 -30.11
N SER A 123 6.27 -30.41 -29.75
CA SER A 123 7.38 -30.39 -28.78
C SER A 123 6.94 -30.19 -27.32
N GLU A 124 5.65 -29.94 -27.07
CA GLU A 124 5.08 -29.52 -25.78
C GLU A 124 4.72 -30.66 -24.84
N ARG A 125 5.47 -31.77 -24.89
CA ARG A 125 5.33 -32.84 -23.89
C ARG A 125 5.63 -32.35 -22.46
N ASN A 126 6.35 -31.23 -22.33
CA ASN A 126 6.62 -30.58 -21.05
C ASN A 126 5.64 -29.43 -20.82
N TYR A 127 4.78 -29.60 -19.81
CA TYR A 127 3.80 -28.60 -19.39
C TYR A 127 4.42 -27.23 -19.05
N GLN A 128 5.64 -27.20 -18.51
CA GLN A 128 6.31 -25.93 -18.16
C GLN A 128 6.57 -25.05 -19.39
N LYS A 129 6.91 -25.64 -20.54
CA LYS A 129 7.15 -24.87 -21.78
C LYS A 129 5.87 -24.20 -22.29
N VAL A 130 4.73 -24.87 -22.13
CA VAL A 130 3.42 -24.30 -22.48
C VAL A 130 3.11 -23.11 -21.58
N LEU A 131 3.33 -23.27 -20.27
CA LEU A 131 3.15 -22.18 -19.31
C LEU A 131 4.03 -20.98 -19.65
N ASP A 132 5.33 -21.19 -19.88
CA ASP A 132 6.28 -20.13 -20.20
C ASP A 132 5.90 -19.41 -21.50
N ARG A 133 5.32 -20.12 -22.48
CA ARG A 133 4.81 -19.53 -23.74
C ARG A 133 3.55 -18.69 -23.51
N LEU A 134 2.60 -19.19 -22.71
CA LEU A 134 1.31 -18.54 -22.48
C LEU A 134 1.39 -17.38 -21.50
N GLN A 135 2.32 -17.44 -20.54
CA GLN A 135 2.50 -16.45 -19.48
C GLN A 135 2.54 -14.98 -19.99
N PRO A 136 3.34 -14.60 -21.00
CA PRO A 136 3.37 -13.20 -21.47
C PRO A 136 2.02 -12.73 -22.05
N TYR A 137 1.22 -13.63 -22.62
CA TYR A 137 -0.11 -13.31 -23.13
C TYR A 137 -1.11 -13.14 -21.98
N GLN A 138 -1.03 -14.00 -20.95
CA GLN A 138 -1.85 -13.89 -19.74
C GLN A 138 -1.56 -12.58 -19.00
N GLU A 139 -0.30 -12.23 -18.80
CA GLU A 139 0.12 -10.97 -18.19
C GLU A 139 -0.39 -9.75 -18.97
N THR A 140 -0.38 -9.84 -20.30
CA THR A 140 -0.91 -8.78 -21.18
C THR A 140 -2.42 -8.61 -21.00
N VAL A 141 -3.19 -9.71 -20.98
CA VAL A 141 -4.63 -9.68 -20.73
C VAL A 141 -4.93 -9.08 -19.36
N GLU A 142 -4.26 -9.55 -18.31
CA GLU A 142 -4.46 -9.09 -16.94
C GLU A 142 -4.15 -7.59 -16.80
N ARG A 143 -3.10 -7.09 -17.47
CA ARG A 143 -2.79 -5.66 -17.51
C ARG A 143 -3.94 -4.85 -18.11
N HIS A 144 -4.47 -5.26 -19.27
CA HIS A 144 -5.58 -4.56 -19.90
C HIS A 144 -6.87 -4.64 -19.07
N GLU A 145 -7.14 -5.75 -18.40
CA GLU A 145 -8.27 -5.89 -17.47
C GLU A 145 -8.16 -4.91 -16.29
N ARG A 146 -7.00 -4.80 -15.65
CA ARG A 146 -6.77 -3.83 -14.57
C ARG A 146 -6.94 -2.39 -15.04
N ASN A 147 -6.47 -2.06 -16.25
CA ASN A 147 -6.63 -0.73 -16.83
C ASN A 147 -8.10 -0.39 -17.10
N VAL A 148 -8.87 -1.32 -17.69
CA VAL A 148 -10.33 -1.16 -17.89
C VAL A 148 -11.03 -0.91 -16.56
N MET A 149 -10.72 -1.70 -15.53
CA MET A 149 -11.30 -1.52 -14.20
C MET A 149 -10.96 -0.15 -13.59
N ALA A 150 -9.71 0.30 -13.72
CA ALA A 150 -9.28 1.61 -13.22
C ALA A 150 -10.05 2.76 -13.92
N LEU A 151 -10.16 2.71 -15.25
CA LEU A 151 -10.90 3.72 -16.03
C LEU A 151 -12.39 3.76 -15.68
N GLN A 152 -13.01 2.59 -15.47
CA GLN A 152 -14.41 2.50 -15.01
C GLN A 152 -14.62 3.10 -13.62
N GLN A 153 -13.69 2.86 -12.69
CA GLN A 153 -13.73 3.48 -11.36
C GLN A 153 -13.57 4.99 -11.44
N GLU A 154 -12.67 5.49 -12.28
CA GLU A 154 -12.51 6.93 -12.48
C GLU A 154 -13.77 7.58 -13.06
N LEU A 155 -14.40 6.95 -14.05
CA LEU A 155 -15.67 7.44 -14.59
C LEU A 155 -16.78 7.45 -13.55
N THR A 156 -16.83 6.46 -12.66
CA THR A 156 -17.81 6.39 -11.57
C THR A 156 -17.60 7.52 -10.56
N ARG A 157 -16.35 7.93 -10.30
CA ARG A 157 -16.03 9.09 -9.45
C ARG A 157 -16.40 10.44 -10.06
N LEU A 158 -16.68 10.48 -11.36
CA LEU A 158 -17.10 11.68 -12.09
C LEU A 158 -18.61 11.74 -12.35
N GLN A 159 -19.37 10.77 -11.83
CA GLN A 159 -20.84 10.81 -11.76
C GLN A 159 -21.26 11.61 -10.53
#